data_AF-A0A2T4DFR4-F1
#
_entry.id   AF-A0A2T4DFR4-F1
#
_cell.length_a   1.000
_cell.length_b   1.000
_cell.length_c   1.000
_cell.angle_alpha   90.00
_cell.angle_beta   90.00
_cell.angle_gamma   90.00
#
_symmetry.space_group_name_H-M   'P 1'
#
loop_
_entity.id
_entity.type
_entity.pdbx_description
1 polymer ?
#
loop_
_entity_poly.entity_id
_entity_poly.type
_entity_poly.pdbx_seq_one_letter_code
_entity_poly.pdbx_strand_id
1 'polypeptide(L)'
;MNGFEFVSTALSIKGYELDSIVELAQKSEVDWLEFKAAIKPQNSDEAAGSNDADYIFNLVKALVGMANGSGGVVVLGIDDDGNAVGLDKSGFSGDRDDFTRQISQKVLFRDGWRTQKSGGHWCWKDTADQLSFDPQWVKYQGMDVLAFVVRPRSASLGPLILTRTKNKNEEPKEIVLIRTGGDRGEVVPRSVEDANNWWTQRDPTIFSTKFKTWIAELKKTDPGLFRSTVEAYRQELTNNTAELDRLYVPLEANVRIINTGSGRRRHQTDDSYLSSGTSASAMDNWRGEFQEAIRNVYPSFLVGEPGSGKSTSLLKLARDNNSEDTNGEPSWTLYVPLSGFTASGLQELICREVEPLNWADIELELESGVNGHLF
;
A
#
# COMPACT_ATOMS: atom_id res chain seq x y z
N MET A 1 3.60 -13.08 -0.19
CA MET A 1 2.40 -12.23 -0.27
C MET A 1 1.51 -12.80 -1.36
N ASN A 2 0.37 -13.38 -0.98
CA ASN A 2 -0.67 -13.80 -1.92
C ASN A 2 -1.71 -12.68 -2.14
N GLY A 3 -2.72 -12.90 -2.98
CA GLY A 3 -3.73 -11.88 -3.31
C GLY A 3 -4.55 -11.44 -2.09
N PHE A 4 -4.89 -12.39 -1.22
CA PHE A 4 -5.58 -12.10 0.05
C PHE A 4 -4.76 -11.16 0.94
N GLU A 5 -3.50 -11.52 1.19
CA GLU A 5 -2.59 -10.73 2.05
C GLU A 5 -2.38 -9.33 1.48
N PHE A 6 -2.24 -9.21 0.16
CA PHE A 6 -2.13 -7.93 -0.52
C PHE A 6 -3.37 -7.06 -0.29
N VAL A 7 -4.57 -7.55 -0.63
CA VAL A 7 -5.79 -6.74 -0.54
C VAL A 7 -6.11 -6.37 0.91
N SER A 8 -6.00 -7.30 1.87
CA SER A 8 -6.23 -6.99 3.28
C SER A 8 -5.29 -5.89 3.78
N THR A 9 -4.01 -5.95 3.39
CA THR A 9 -3.02 -4.93 3.77
C THR A 9 -3.33 -3.60 3.08
N ALA A 10 -3.63 -3.62 1.78
CA ALA A 10 -3.93 -2.44 0.98
C ALA A 10 -5.17 -1.69 1.50
N LEU A 11 -6.26 -2.41 1.77
CA LEU A 11 -7.48 -1.83 2.36
C LEU A 11 -7.20 -1.21 3.73
N SER A 12 -6.41 -1.88 4.58
CA SER A 12 -6.03 -1.33 5.87
C SER A 12 -5.21 -0.04 5.75
N ILE A 13 -4.31 0.06 4.77
CA ILE A 13 -3.50 1.26 4.52
C ILE A 13 -4.39 2.42 4.03
N LYS A 14 -5.36 2.12 3.16
CA LYS A 14 -6.23 3.12 2.54
C LYS A 14 -7.54 3.35 3.30
N GLY A 15 -7.63 2.95 4.57
CA GLY A 15 -8.82 3.19 5.39
C GLY A 15 -10.11 2.62 4.80
N TYR A 16 -10.03 1.47 4.13
CA TYR A 16 -11.13 0.81 3.41
C TYR A 16 -11.67 1.60 2.20
N GLU A 17 -10.83 2.42 1.57
CA GLU A 17 -11.07 2.97 0.23
C GLU A 17 -10.42 2.08 -0.85
N LEU A 18 -11.18 1.83 -1.91
CA LEU A 18 -10.79 0.91 -2.97
C LEU A 18 -10.15 1.61 -4.17
N ASP A 19 -10.30 2.93 -4.30
CA ASP A 19 -9.89 3.70 -5.48
C ASP A 19 -8.43 3.46 -5.86
N SER A 20 -7.51 3.59 -4.89
CA SER A 20 -6.08 3.33 -5.14
C SER A 20 -5.79 1.87 -5.50
N ILE A 21 -6.55 0.92 -4.97
CA ILE A 21 -6.35 -0.51 -5.21
C ILE A 21 -6.82 -0.90 -6.61
N VAL A 22 -7.97 -0.37 -7.04
CA VAL A 22 -8.51 -0.58 -8.38
C VAL A 22 -7.65 0.11 -9.44
N GLU A 23 -7.08 1.28 -9.13
CA GLU A 23 -6.17 1.99 -10.04
C GLU A 23 -4.89 1.20 -10.32
N LEU A 24 -4.34 0.47 -9.33
CA LEU A 24 -3.20 -0.45 -9.55
C LEU A 24 -3.51 -1.56 -10.57
N ALA A 25 -4.79 -1.95 -10.67
CA ALA A 25 -5.28 -2.90 -11.67
C ALA A 25 -5.78 -2.21 -12.95
N GLN A 26 -5.56 -0.90 -13.11
CA GLN A 26 -6.01 -0.10 -14.25
C GLN A 26 -7.52 -0.26 -14.51
N LYS A 27 -8.32 -0.29 -13.42
CA LYS A 27 -9.77 -0.46 -13.47
C LYS A 27 -10.24 -1.70 -14.23
N SER A 28 -9.41 -2.72 -14.28
CA SER A 28 -9.67 -3.98 -14.99
C SER A 28 -9.65 -5.16 -14.03
N GLU A 29 -10.45 -6.18 -14.33
CA GLU A 29 -10.37 -7.46 -13.62
C GLU A 29 -9.02 -8.15 -13.88
N VAL A 30 -8.45 -8.71 -12.82
CA VAL A 30 -7.16 -9.42 -12.84
C VAL A 30 -7.23 -10.63 -11.91
N ASP A 31 -6.21 -11.49 -11.87
CA ASP A 31 -6.22 -12.73 -11.10
C ASP A 31 -6.71 -12.62 -9.64
N TRP A 32 -6.44 -11.49 -8.99
CA TRP A 32 -6.76 -11.26 -7.57
C TRP A 32 -7.91 -10.25 -7.36
N LEU A 33 -8.48 -9.68 -8.44
CA LEU A 33 -9.54 -8.67 -8.38
C LEU A 33 -10.65 -9.00 -9.38
N GLU A 34 -11.87 -9.16 -8.90
CA GLU A 34 -13.07 -9.41 -9.71
C GLU A 34 -14.14 -8.36 -9.42
N PHE A 35 -14.85 -7.90 -10.44
CA PHE A 35 -15.99 -6.99 -10.32
C PHE A 35 -17.31 -7.73 -10.53
N LYS A 36 -18.33 -7.32 -9.79
CA LYS A 36 -19.70 -7.78 -9.96
C LYS A 36 -20.63 -6.58 -9.79
N ALA A 37 -21.40 -6.26 -10.82
CA ALA A 37 -22.30 -5.10 -10.76
C ALA A 37 -23.42 -5.31 -9.74
N ALA A 38 -24.09 -6.47 -9.80
CA ALA A 38 -25.24 -6.77 -8.95
C ALA A 38 -25.49 -8.26 -8.77
N ILE A 39 -26.25 -8.61 -7.73
CA ILE A 39 -26.77 -9.96 -7.48
C ILE A 39 -28.26 -10.14 -7.84
N LYS A 40 -28.83 -9.21 -8.60
CA LYS A 40 -30.22 -9.23 -9.08
C LYS A 40 -30.28 -8.67 -10.52
N PRO A 41 -31.29 -9.06 -11.31
CA PRO A 41 -31.51 -8.46 -12.64
C PRO A 41 -31.83 -6.98 -12.54
N GLN A 42 -31.27 -6.19 -13.45
CA GLN A 42 -31.39 -4.72 -13.45
C GLN A 42 -32.54 -4.19 -14.30
N ASN A 43 -32.98 -4.98 -15.28
CA ASN A 43 -34.05 -4.63 -16.20
C ASN A 43 -34.84 -5.88 -16.61
N SER A 44 -35.98 -5.67 -17.26
CA SER A 44 -36.86 -6.75 -17.73
C SER A 44 -36.18 -7.69 -18.73
N ASP A 45 -35.25 -7.18 -19.52
CA ASP A 45 -34.57 -7.92 -20.58
C ASP A 45 -33.51 -8.86 -19.99
N GLU A 46 -32.83 -8.45 -18.93
CA GLU A 46 -31.93 -9.28 -18.14
C GLU A 46 -32.68 -10.34 -17.36
N ALA A 47 -33.84 -9.98 -16.79
CA ALA A 47 -34.72 -10.91 -16.08
C ALA A 47 -35.30 -11.98 -17.03
N ALA A 48 -35.37 -11.70 -18.34
CA ALA A 48 -35.82 -12.68 -19.33
C ALA A 48 -34.78 -13.81 -19.46
N GLY A 49 -35.07 -14.95 -18.84
CA GLY A 49 -34.24 -16.16 -18.90
C GLY A 49 -33.09 -16.21 -17.89
N SER A 50 -33.14 -15.39 -16.85
CA SER A 50 -32.30 -15.56 -15.66
C SER A 50 -33.12 -15.47 -14.39
N ASN A 51 -32.64 -16.10 -13.31
CA ASN A 51 -33.23 -15.97 -12.00
C ASN A 51 -32.22 -15.45 -10.98
N ASP A 52 -32.68 -15.09 -9.77
CA ASP A 52 -31.80 -14.65 -8.67
C ASP A 52 -30.65 -15.63 -8.39
N ALA A 53 -30.88 -16.94 -8.59
CA ALA A 53 -29.86 -17.96 -8.37
C ALA A 53 -28.75 -17.88 -9.43
N ASP A 54 -29.00 -17.47 -10.68
CA ASP A 54 -27.96 -17.24 -11.68
C ASP A 54 -26.99 -16.13 -11.24
N TYR A 55 -27.51 -15.03 -10.70
CA TYR A 55 -26.69 -13.90 -10.25
C TYR A 55 -25.88 -14.23 -8.99
N ILE A 56 -26.52 -14.84 -8.00
CA ILE A 56 -25.82 -15.32 -6.80
C ILE A 56 -24.76 -16.35 -7.18
N PHE A 57 -25.06 -17.26 -8.11
CA PHE A 57 -24.12 -18.27 -8.54
C PHE A 57 -22.94 -17.66 -9.30
N ASN A 58 -23.11 -16.55 -10.03
CA ASN A 58 -21.99 -15.81 -10.61
C ASN A 58 -21.02 -15.28 -9.53
N LEU A 59 -21.55 -14.76 -8.42
CA LEU A 59 -20.72 -14.38 -7.27
C LEU A 59 -20.02 -15.61 -6.67
N VAL A 60 -20.75 -16.72 -6.48
CA VAL A 60 -20.18 -17.98 -5.96
C VAL A 60 -19.04 -18.49 -6.85
N LYS A 61 -19.21 -18.48 -8.18
CA LYS A 61 -18.16 -18.89 -9.13
C LYS A 61 -16.88 -18.07 -8.94
N ALA A 62 -17.01 -16.75 -8.81
CA ALA A 62 -15.87 -15.86 -8.58
C ALA A 62 -15.17 -16.18 -7.24
N LEU A 63 -15.94 -16.31 -6.15
CA LEU A 63 -15.40 -16.62 -4.82
C LEU A 63 -14.68 -17.99 -4.79
N VAL A 64 -15.29 -19.02 -5.39
CA VAL A 64 -14.70 -20.36 -5.48
C VAL A 64 -13.44 -20.36 -6.34
N GLY A 65 -13.49 -19.74 -7.52
CA GLY A 65 -12.34 -19.61 -8.41
C GLY A 65 -11.18 -18.90 -7.74
N MET A 66 -11.46 -17.83 -6.98
CA MET A 66 -10.48 -17.06 -6.23
C MET A 66 -9.88 -17.84 -5.05
N ALA A 67 -10.72 -18.57 -4.29
CA ALA A 67 -10.26 -19.43 -3.20
C ALA A 67 -9.39 -20.59 -3.70
N ASN A 68 -9.70 -21.13 -4.88
CA ASN A 68 -8.88 -22.16 -5.51
C ASN A 68 -7.58 -21.60 -6.12
N GLY A 69 -7.61 -20.34 -6.57
CA GLY A 69 -6.47 -19.57 -7.08
C GLY A 69 -5.52 -19.04 -6.01
N SER A 70 -5.06 -17.81 -6.21
CA SER A 70 -4.14 -17.08 -5.32
C SER A 70 -4.85 -16.28 -4.21
N GLY A 71 -6.18 -16.38 -4.10
CA GLY A 71 -7.00 -15.50 -3.28
C GLY A 71 -7.09 -14.09 -3.86
N GLY A 72 -7.66 -13.16 -3.10
CA GLY A 72 -7.85 -11.78 -3.56
C GLY A 72 -9.14 -11.16 -3.05
N VAL A 73 -9.81 -10.40 -3.90
CA VAL A 73 -11.08 -9.76 -3.61
C VAL A 73 -12.07 -9.82 -4.77
N VAL A 74 -13.31 -10.15 -4.45
CA VAL A 74 -14.46 -9.96 -5.36
C VAL A 74 -15.24 -8.74 -4.85
N VAL A 75 -15.53 -7.78 -5.72
CA VAL A 75 -16.20 -6.54 -5.32
C VAL A 75 -17.58 -6.46 -5.95
N LEU A 76 -18.60 -6.41 -5.11
CA LEU A 76 -20.00 -6.21 -5.51
C LEU A 76 -20.35 -4.73 -5.49
N GLY A 77 -20.93 -4.24 -6.58
CA GLY A 77 -21.27 -2.83 -6.80
C GLY A 77 -20.34 -2.11 -7.77
N ILE A 78 -19.55 -2.85 -8.55
CA ILE A 78 -18.70 -2.33 -9.64
C ILE A 78 -19.06 -3.06 -10.94
N ASP A 79 -19.27 -2.32 -12.02
CA ASP A 79 -19.54 -2.91 -13.34
C ASP A 79 -18.28 -3.44 -14.05
N ASP A 80 -18.48 -4.09 -15.19
CA ASP A 80 -17.40 -4.72 -15.97
C ASP A 80 -16.42 -3.67 -16.56
N ASP A 81 -16.83 -2.39 -16.62
CA ASP A 81 -16.01 -1.25 -17.05
C ASP A 81 -15.25 -0.60 -15.88
N GLY A 82 -15.38 -1.15 -14.66
CA GLY A 82 -14.70 -0.67 -13.46
C GLY A 82 -15.35 0.57 -12.83
N ASN A 83 -16.61 0.88 -13.12
CA ASN A 83 -17.33 2.02 -12.55
C ASN A 83 -18.19 1.59 -11.37
N ALA A 84 -18.31 2.48 -10.38
CA ALA A 84 -19.18 2.24 -9.23
C ALA A 84 -20.66 2.31 -9.65
N VAL A 85 -21.40 1.24 -9.39
CA VAL A 85 -22.86 1.17 -9.57
C VAL A 85 -23.63 1.07 -8.25
N GLY A 86 -22.91 0.87 -7.14
CA GLY A 86 -23.48 0.77 -5.79
C GLY A 86 -24.23 -0.55 -5.53
N LEU A 87 -24.88 -0.63 -4.38
CA LEU A 87 -25.53 -1.87 -3.89
C LEU A 87 -27.06 -1.84 -3.95
N ASP A 88 -27.67 -0.71 -4.30
CA ASP A 88 -29.14 -0.57 -4.42
C ASP A 88 -29.70 -1.61 -5.41
N LYS A 89 -28.96 -1.77 -6.51
CA LYS A 89 -29.18 -2.75 -7.58
C LYS A 89 -29.08 -4.21 -7.12
N SER A 90 -28.42 -4.46 -5.99
CA SER A 90 -28.32 -5.76 -5.34
C SER A 90 -29.41 -5.98 -4.28
N GLY A 91 -30.26 -4.98 -4.05
CA GLY A 91 -31.33 -5.00 -3.05
C GLY A 91 -30.90 -4.50 -1.68
N PHE A 92 -29.84 -3.71 -1.59
CA PHE A 92 -29.50 -2.99 -0.36
C PHE A 92 -30.57 -1.93 -0.07
N SER A 93 -31.01 -1.87 1.19
CA SER A 93 -32.08 -0.97 1.66
C SER A 93 -31.65 -0.09 2.84
N GLY A 94 -30.35 0.04 3.09
CA GLY A 94 -29.77 0.86 4.16
C GLY A 94 -29.29 0.06 5.39
N ASP A 95 -29.76 -1.17 5.59
CA ASP A 95 -29.28 -2.04 6.68
C ASP A 95 -28.09 -2.88 6.23
N ARG A 96 -26.90 -2.49 6.68
CA ARG A 96 -25.63 -3.10 6.30
C ARG A 96 -25.48 -4.53 6.82
N ASP A 97 -25.92 -4.77 8.05
CA ASP A 97 -25.75 -6.07 8.72
C ASP A 97 -26.70 -7.10 8.15
N ASP A 98 -27.96 -6.72 7.94
CA ASP A 98 -28.95 -7.60 7.33
C ASP A 98 -28.56 -7.97 5.90
N PHE A 99 -28.12 -6.98 5.11
CA PHE A 99 -27.69 -7.21 3.73
C PHE A 99 -26.48 -8.16 3.65
N THR A 100 -25.43 -7.92 4.43
CA THR A 100 -24.25 -8.79 4.48
C THR A 100 -24.62 -10.21 4.92
N ARG A 101 -25.48 -10.35 5.94
CA ARG A 101 -25.97 -11.65 6.40
C ARG A 101 -26.74 -12.40 5.32
N GLN A 102 -27.68 -11.74 4.64
CA GLN A 102 -28.48 -12.34 3.58
C GLN A 102 -27.61 -12.83 2.42
N ILE A 103 -26.63 -12.03 1.98
CA ILE A 103 -25.73 -12.46 0.89
C ILE A 103 -24.89 -13.65 1.33
N SER A 104 -24.31 -13.59 2.53
CA SER A 104 -23.49 -14.68 3.06
C SER A 104 -24.27 -15.99 3.15
N GLN A 105 -25.53 -15.94 3.58
CA GLN A 105 -26.43 -17.10 3.59
C GLN A 105 -26.70 -17.65 2.19
N LYS A 106 -26.89 -16.78 1.20
CA LYS A 106 -27.11 -17.18 -0.21
C LYS A 106 -25.85 -17.78 -0.85
N VAL A 107 -24.66 -17.31 -0.50
CA VAL A 107 -23.37 -17.82 -0.98
C VAL A 107 -22.98 -19.14 -0.30
N LEU A 108 -23.36 -19.33 0.96
CA LEU A 108 -23.10 -20.56 1.71
C LEU A 108 -24.31 -21.51 1.72
N PHE A 109 -25.20 -21.37 0.74
CA PHE A 109 -26.47 -22.06 0.73
C PHE A 109 -26.29 -23.57 0.52
N ARG A 110 -26.68 -24.36 1.52
CA ARG A 110 -26.44 -25.82 1.56
C ARG A 110 -27.25 -26.59 0.53
N ASP A 111 -28.48 -26.14 0.25
CA ASP A 111 -29.36 -26.81 -0.72
C ASP A 111 -28.97 -26.51 -2.17
N GLY A 112 -28.00 -25.61 -2.39
CA GLY A 112 -27.46 -25.30 -3.71
C GLY A 112 -28.29 -24.34 -4.57
N TRP A 113 -27.81 -24.04 -5.77
CA TRP A 113 -28.35 -23.02 -6.67
C TRP A 113 -28.95 -23.64 -7.92
N ARG A 114 -30.22 -23.35 -8.18
CA ARG A 114 -30.91 -23.78 -9.41
C ARG A 114 -30.84 -22.68 -10.46
N THR A 115 -29.85 -22.79 -11.34
CA THR A 115 -29.51 -21.79 -12.37
C THR A 115 -30.26 -22.06 -13.68
N GLN A 116 -30.77 -21.01 -14.33
CA GLN A 116 -31.37 -21.10 -15.66
C GLN A 116 -30.33 -20.96 -16.76
N LYS A 117 -29.46 -19.93 -16.68
CA LYS A 117 -28.41 -19.67 -17.69
C LYS A 117 -27.26 -20.67 -17.60
N SER A 118 -26.75 -20.88 -16.39
CA SER A 118 -25.68 -21.88 -16.18
C SER A 118 -26.19 -23.32 -16.29
N GLY A 119 -27.52 -23.51 -16.36
CA GLY A 119 -28.19 -24.77 -16.67
C GLY A 119 -27.98 -25.86 -15.63
N GLY A 120 -28.92 -25.98 -14.69
CA GLY A 120 -28.98 -27.09 -13.74
C GLY A 120 -28.92 -26.65 -12.29
N HIS A 121 -28.87 -27.66 -11.41
CA HIS A 121 -28.73 -27.50 -9.97
C HIS A 121 -27.26 -27.71 -9.59
N TRP A 122 -26.68 -26.71 -8.94
CA TRP A 122 -25.32 -26.71 -8.44
C TRP A 122 -25.31 -26.83 -6.92
N CYS A 123 -24.45 -27.67 -6.36
CA CYS A 123 -24.25 -27.74 -4.91
C CYS A 123 -22.81 -28.06 -4.56
N TRP A 124 -22.42 -27.80 -3.31
CA TRP A 124 -21.14 -28.23 -2.77
C TRP A 124 -21.04 -29.76 -2.82
N LYS A 125 -19.87 -30.29 -3.23
CA LYS A 125 -19.62 -31.74 -3.13
C LYS A 125 -19.58 -32.17 -1.66
N ASP A 126 -18.87 -31.41 -0.84
CA ASP A 126 -18.86 -31.57 0.61
C ASP A 126 -19.49 -30.33 1.27
N THR A 127 -20.60 -30.52 1.99
CA THR A 127 -21.26 -29.42 2.72
C THR A 127 -20.44 -28.87 3.89
N ALA A 128 -19.40 -29.59 4.31
CA ALA A 128 -18.44 -29.14 5.30
C ALA A 128 -17.29 -28.31 4.67
N ASP A 129 -17.24 -28.19 3.33
CA ASP A 129 -16.23 -27.38 2.68
C ASP A 129 -16.33 -25.91 3.11
N GLN A 130 -15.22 -25.42 3.67
CA GLN A 130 -15.13 -24.08 4.22
C GLN A 130 -14.64 -23.11 3.15
N LEU A 131 -15.53 -22.62 2.29
CA LEU A 131 -15.25 -21.37 1.59
C LEU A 131 -15.14 -20.27 2.66
N SER A 132 -13.95 -19.68 2.79
CA SER A 132 -13.66 -18.64 3.77
C SER A 132 -13.52 -17.30 3.05
N PHE A 133 -14.45 -16.39 3.34
CA PHE A 133 -14.44 -15.00 2.89
C PHE A 133 -14.92 -14.11 4.02
N ASP A 134 -14.49 -12.86 4.00
CA ASP A 134 -14.92 -11.82 4.93
C ASP A 134 -15.50 -10.65 4.11
N PRO A 135 -16.83 -10.43 4.12
CA PRO A 135 -17.44 -9.28 3.46
C PRO A 135 -17.14 -7.99 4.22
N GLN A 136 -16.47 -7.06 3.56
CA GLN A 136 -16.08 -5.77 4.11
C GLN A 136 -16.79 -4.64 3.35
N TRP A 137 -17.40 -3.73 4.10
CA TRP A 137 -17.96 -2.50 3.53
C TRP A 137 -16.81 -1.55 3.21
N VAL A 138 -16.71 -1.15 1.94
CA VAL A 138 -15.63 -0.28 1.45
C VAL A 138 -16.21 0.84 0.60
N LYS A 139 -15.44 1.91 0.44
CA LYS A 139 -15.78 3.04 -0.44
C LYS A 139 -15.07 2.89 -1.79
N TYR A 140 -15.79 3.14 -2.87
CA TYR A 140 -15.22 3.25 -4.21
C TYR A 140 -15.93 4.36 -4.98
N GLN A 141 -15.20 5.34 -5.50
CA GLN A 141 -15.76 6.52 -6.17
C GLN A 141 -16.86 7.21 -5.32
N GLY A 142 -16.67 7.21 -3.99
CA GLY A 142 -17.61 7.76 -3.00
C GLY A 142 -18.83 6.88 -2.67
N MET A 143 -19.09 5.81 -3.42
CA MET A 143 -20.21 4.90 -3.19
C MET A 143 -19.84 3.75 -2.25
N ASP A 144 -20.82 3.24 -1.50
CA ASP A 144 -20.66 2.01 -0.73
C ASP A 144 -20.68 0.80 -1.69
N VAL A 145 -19.66 -0.02 -1.59
CA VAL A 145 -19.56 -1.33 -2.28
C VAL A 145 -19.16 -2.40 -1.27
N LEU A 146 -19.37 -3.67 -1.62
CA LEU A 146 -19.10 -4.79 -0.73
C LEU A 146 -17.93 -5.62 -1.27
N ALA A 147 -16.80 -5.61 -0.56
CA ALA A 147 -15.59 -6.35 -0.90
C ALA A 147 -15.56 -7.69 -0.16
N PHE A 148 -15.58 -8.79 -0.90
CA PHE A 148 -15.40 -10.14 -0.37
C PHE A 148 -13.93 -10.50 -0.44
N VAL A 149 -13.21 -10.36 0.68
CA VAL A 149 -11.79 -10.70 0.72
C VAL A 149 -11.65 -12.21 0.91
N VAL A 150 -11.07 -12.89 -0.06
CA VAL A 150 -11.07 -14.36 -0.17
C VAL A 150 -9.67 -14.91 0.06
N ARG A 151 -9.51 -15.75 1.08
CA ARG A 151 -8.24 -16.42 1.37
C ARG A 151 -8.01 -17.58 0.40
N PRO A 152 -6.80 -17.77 -0.15
CA PRO A 152 -6.50 -18.98 -0.89
C PRO A 152 -6.61 -20.19 0.04
N ARG A 153 -7.27 -21.23 -0.42
CA ARG A 153 -7.47 -22.46 0.36
C ARG A 153 -6.13 -23.17 0.59
N SER A 154 -5.97 -23.86 1.71
CA SER A 154 -4.74 -24.59 2.03
C SER A 154 -4.48 -25.71 1.02
N ALA A 155 -3.21 -25.91 0.64
CA ALA A 155 -2.80 -26.99 -0.24
C ALA A 155 -3.22 -28.38 0.29
N SER A 156 -3.20 -28.57 1.61
CA SER A 156 -3.55 -29.82 2.29
C SER A 156 -5.03 -30.22 2.18
N LEU A 157 -5.93 -29.27 1.89
CA LEU A 157 -7.37 -29.51 1.83
C LEU A 157 -7.86 -29.84 0.41
N GLY A 158 -7.01 -29.73 -0.61
CA GLY A 158 -7.42 -29.83 -2.01
C GLY A 158 -8.32 -28.67 -2.47
N PRO A 159 -8.70 -28.65 -3.76
CA PRO A 159 -9.59 -27.64 -4.31
C PRO A 159 -11.03 -27.79 -3.79
N LEU A 160 -11.78 -26.69 -3.80
CA LEU A 160 -13.23 -26.70 -3.65
C LEU A 160 -13.88 -27.35 -4.88
N ILE A 161 -14.77 -28.31 -4.64
CA ILE A 161 -15.45 -29.05 -5.70
C ILE A 161 -16.96 -28.78 -5.63
N LEU A 162 -17.54 -28.42 -6.77
CA LEU A 162 -18.98 -28.31 -6.93
C LEU A 162 -19.50 -29.52 -7.72
N THR A 163 -20.74 -29.90 -7.48
CA THR A 163 -21.46 -30.85 -8.31
C THR A 163 -22.55 -30.13 -9.10
N ARG A 164 -22.74 -30.54 -10.35
CA ARG A 164 -23.77 -30.00 -11.24
C ARG A 164 -24.65 -31.13 -11.77
N THR A 165 -25.96 -30.94 -11.65
CA THR A 165 -26.97 -31.89 -12.14
C THR A 165 -27.96 -31.14 -13.03
N LYS A 166 -28.08 -31.49 -14.33
CA LYS A 166 -29.05 -30.80 -15.22
C LYS A 166 -30.46 -31.34 -15.06
N ASN A 167 -30.60 -32.66 -14.91
CA ASN A 167 -31.88 -33.36 -14.77
C ASN A 167 -31.87 -34.29 -13.56
N LYS A 168 -33.03 -34.56 -12.94
CA LYS A 168 -33.15 -35.44 -11.76
C LYS A 168 -32.56 -36.86 -11.94
N ASN A 169 -32.42 -37.32 -13.19
CA ASN A 169 -31.95 -38.65 -13.53
C ASN A 169 -30.51 -38.67 -14.10
N GLU A 170 -29.84 -37.52 -14.22
CA GLU A 170 -28.45 -37.44 -14.68
C GLU A 170 -27.52 -37.61 -13.48
N GLU A 171 -26.42 -38.34 -13.65
CA GLU A 171 -25.39 -38.41 -12.61
C GLU A 171 -24.77 -37.02 -12.38
N PRO A 172 -24.61 -36.60 -11.12
CA PRO A 172 -23.96 -35.33 -10.79
C PRO A 172 -22.54 -35.29 -11.37
N LYS A 173 -22.22 -34.20 -12.07
CA LYS A 173 -20.86 -33.97 -12.60
C LYS A 173 -20.08 -33.12 -11.64
N GLU A 174 -18.93 -33.62 -11.20
CA GLU A 174 -17.99 -32.87 -10.38
C GLU A 174 -17.22 -31.86 -11.23
N ILE A 175 -17.20 -30.61 -10.80
CA ILE A 175 -16.59 -29.48 -11.49
C ILE A 175 -15.76 -28.71 -10.48
N VAL A 176 -14.51 -28.44 -10.84
CA VAL A 176 -13.64 -27.52 -10.10
C VAL A 176 -13.53 -26.23 -10.88
N LEU A 177 -13.81 -25.11 -10.21
CA LEU A 177 -13.66 -23.79 -10.79
C LEU A 177 -12.29 -23.25 -10.41
N ILE A 178 -11.46 -22.92 -11.39
CA ILE A 178 -10.09 -22.48 -11.19
C ILE A 178 -9.90 -21.12 -11.86
N ARG A 179 -9.25 -20.21 -11.15
CA ARG A 179 -8.68 -18.99 -11.70
C ARG A 179 -7.17 -19.20 -11.83
N THR A 180 -6.69 -19.30 -13.06
CA THR A 180 -5.27 -19.48 -13.36
C THR A 180 -4.52 -18.18 -13.09
N GLY A 181 -3.28 -18.26 -12.57
CA GLY A 181 -2.46 -17.06 -12.37
C GLY A 181 -1.85 -16.60 -13.68
N GLY A 182 -1.97 -15.30 -13.97
CA GLY A 182 -1.49 -14.63 -15.17
C GLY A 182 -2.59 -14.29 -16.19
N ASP A 183 -3.84 -14.70 -15.96
CA ASP A 183 -4.93 -14.53 -16.90
C ASP A 183 -5.86 -13.36 -16.49
N ARG A 184 -6.55 -12.76 -17.47
CA ARG A 184 -7.54 -11.70 -17.18
C ARG A 184 -8.79 -12.31 -16.55
N GLY A 185 -8.75 -12.55 -15.25
CA GLY A 185 -9.91 -12.81 -14.39
C GLY A 185 -10.79 -14.02 -14.73
N GLU A 186 -10.41 -14.85 -15.70
CA GLU A 186 -11.28 -15.91 -16.18
C GLU A 186 -11.35 -17.09 -15.19
N VAL A 187 -12.57 -17.51 -14.85
CA VAL A 187 -12.81 -18.71 -14.06
C VAL A 187 -13.13 -19.87 -15.00
N VAL A 188 -12.19 -20.81 -15.12
CA VAL A 188 -12.28 -21.94 -16.03
C VAL A 188 -12.79 -23.18 -15.27
N PRO A 189 -13.86 -23.85 -15.75
CA PRO A 189 -14.27 -25.12 -15.21
C PRO A 189 -13.32 -26.23 -15.66
N ARG A 190 -12.89 -27.08 -14.72
CA ARG A 190 -12.02 -28.23 -14.96
C ARG A 190 -12.62 -29.52 -14.39
N SER A 191 -12.21 -30.65 -14.97
CA SER A 191 -12.43 -31.95 -14.37
C SER A 191 -11.64 -32.06 -13.05
N VAL A 192 -12.03 -32.99 -12.18
CA VAL A 192 -11.33 -33.19 -10.89
C VAL A 192 -9.89 -33.67 -11.10
N GLU A 193 -9.65 -34.51 -12.11
CA GLU A 193 -8.31 -34.99 -12.44
C GLU A 193 -7.39 -33.84 -12.89
N ASP A 194 -7.84 -33.03 -13.86
CA ASP A 194 -7.08 -31.88 -14.34
C ASP A 194 -6.85 -30.85 -13.23
N ALA A 195 -7.87 -30.63 -12.40
CA ALA A 195 -7.80 -29.71 -11.29
C ALA A 195 -6.80 -30.16 -10.22
N ASN A 196 -6.71 -31.46 -9.92
CA ASN A 196 -5.72 -31.99 -8.98
C ASN A 196 -4.30 -31.84 -9.53
N ASN A 197 -4.10 -32.10 -10.82
CA ASN A 197 -2.81 -31.88 -11.48
C ASN A 197 -2.39 -30.40 -11.39
N TRP A 198 -3.30 -29.49 -11.72
CA TRP A 198 -3.08 -28.05 -11.58
C TRP A 198 -2.83 -27.64 -10.11
N TRP A 199 -3.61 -28.19 -9.17
CA TRP A 199 -3.53 -27.86 -7.75
C TRP A 199 -2.15 -28.09 -7.15
N THR A 200 -1.47 -29.15 -7.60
CA THR A 200 -0.10 -29.46 -7.14
C THR A 200 0.96 -28.50 -7.66
N GLN A 201 0.68 -27.81 -8.77
CA GLN A 201 1.61 -26.90 -9.44
C GLN A 201 1.33 -25.43 -9.12
N ARG A 202 0.19 -25.12 -8.48
CA ARG A 202 -0.21 -23.75 -8.22
C ARG A 202 0.75 -23.08 -7.23
N ASP A 203 1.10 -21.84 -7.52
CA ASP A 203 1.83 -20.96 -6.61
C ASP A 203 0.94 -19.76 -6.22
N PRO A 204 0.34 -19.74 -5.03
CA PRO A 204 -0.45 -18.61 -4.54
C PRO A 204 0.36 -17.32 -4.39
N THR A 205 1.70 -17.40 -4.40
CA THR A 205 2.62 -16.28 -4.16
C THR A 205 3.31 -15.78 -5.42
N ILE A 206 2.86 -16.20 -6.61
CA ILE A 206 3.45 -15.83 -7.90
C ILE A 206 3.61 -14.30 -8.10
N PHE A 207 2.73 -13.50 -7.52
CA PHE A 207 2.77 -12.02 -7.59
C PHE A 207 3.39 -11.34 -6.36
N SER A 208 4.01 -12.09 -5.46
CA SER A 208 4.48 -11.60 -4.16
C SER A 208 5.42 -10.40 -4.28
N THR A 209 6.33 -10.39 -5.25
CA THR A 209 7.23 -9.25 -5.49
C THR A 209 6.45 -8.00 -5.93
N LYS A 210 5.55 -8.15 -6.91
CA LYS A 210 4.71 -7.06 -7.41
C LYS A 210 3.82 -6.47 -6.29
N PHE A 211 3.19 -7.34 -5.51
CA PHE A 211 2.36 -6.90 -4.38
C PHE A 211 3.17 -6.17 -3.31
N LYS A 212 4.38 -6.61 -2.98
CA LYS A 212 5.25 -5.88 -2.04
C LYS A 212 5.58 -4.48 -2.55
N THR A 213 5.90 -4.33 -3.84
CA THR A 213 6.14 -3.02 -4.47
C THR A 213 4.89 -2.15 -4.37
N TRP A 214 3.72 -2.66 -4.73
CA TRP A 214 2.46 -1.92 -4.63
C TRP A 214 2.09 -1.54 -3.20
N ILE A 215 2.35 -2.39 -2.20
CA ILE A 215 2.16 -2.00 -0.80
C ILE A 215 3.09 -0.85 -0.41
N ALA A 216 4.35 -0.86 -0.87
CA ALA A 216 5.25 0.26 -0.64
C ALA A 216 4.73 1.55 -1.29
N GLU A 217 4.20 1.47 -2.52
CA GLU A 217 3.55 2.61 -3.20
C GLU A 217 2.30 3.10 -2.47
N LEU A 218 1.43 2.21 -1.99
CA LEU A 218 0.21 2.59 -1.29
C LEU A 218 0.48 3.22 0.07
N LYS A 219 1.60 2.88 0.71
CA LYS A 219 2.05 3.52 1.96
C LYS A 219 2.62 4.92 1.73
N LYS A 220 2.93 5.29 0.49
CA LYS A 220 3.30 6.67 0.19
C LYS A 220 2.09 7.56 0.40
N THR A 221 2.33 8.66 1.09
CA THR A 221 1.41 9.76 1.27
C THR A 221 1.09 10.38 -0.09
N ASP A 222 -0.16 10.79 -0.27
CA ASP A 222 -0.58 11.50 -1.47
C ASP A 222 0.37 12.69 -1.73
N PRO A 223 0.90 12.90 -2.95
CA PRO A 223 1.85 13.97 -3.22
C PRO A 223 1.35 15.37 -2.87
N GLY A 224 0.04 15.63 -3.00
CA GLY A 224 -0.57 16.90 -2.62
C GLY A 224 -0.62 17.08 -1.11
N LEU A 225 -1.08 16.04 -0.39
CA LEU A 225 -1.07 16.02 1.07
C LEU A 225 0.37 16.13 1.61
N PHE A 226 1.30 15.39 1.03
CA PHE A 226 2.73 15.43 1.34
C PHE A 226 3.27 16.86 1.22
N ARG A 227 3.08 17.51 0.06
CA ARG A 227 3.54 18.89 -0.14
C ARG A 227 2.91 19.87 0.85
N SER A 228 1.60 19.77 1.07
CA SER A 228 0.89 20.66 2.01
C SER A 228 1.36 20.46 3.45
N THR A 229 1.64 19.22 3.84
CA THR A 229 2.14 18.85 5.17
C THR A 229 3.55 19.36 5.38
N VAL A 230 4.44 19.11 4.40
CA VAL A 230 5.83 19.59 4.46
C VAL A 230 5.89 21.12 4.51
N GLU A 231 5.05 21.81 3.73
CA GLU A 231 5.00 23.28 3.76
C GLU A 231 4.46 23.81 5.08
N ALA A 232 3.38 23.21 5.61
CA ALA A 232 2.85 23.58 6.91
C ALA A 232 3.88 23.38 8.03
N TYR A 233 4.57 22.24 8.01
CA TYR A 233 5.64 21.91 8.95
C TYR A 233 6.83 22.88 8.85
N ARG A 234 7.25 23.22 7.63
CA ARG A 234 8.30 24.21 7.38
C ARG A 234 7.92 25.58 7.93
N GLN A 235 6.67 25.99 7.72
CA GLN A 235 6.17 27.27 8.20
C GLN A 235 6.13 27.30 9.73
N GLU A 236 5.66 26.22 10.36
CA GLU A 236 5.67 26.06 11.81
C GLU A 236 7.09 26.12 12.37
N LEU A 237 8.03 25.35 11.80
CA LEU A 237 9.43 25.36 12.23
C LEU A 237 10.03 26.77 12.12
N THR A 238 9.73 27.48 11.04
CA THR A 238 10.19 28.86 10.82
C THR A 238 9.64 29.80 11.88
N ASN A 239 8.34 29.70 12.18
CA ASN A 239 7.68 30.55 13.18
C ASN A 239 8.20 30.26 14.60
N ASN A 240 8.28 28.99 14.98
CA ASN A 240 8.67 28.57 16.33
C ASN A 240 10.15 28.85 16.65
N THR A 241 10.98 29.00 15.62
CA THR A 241 12.43 29.17 15.78
C THR A 241 12.91 30.56 15.35
N ALA A 242 12.01 31.46 14.94
CA ALA A 242 12.36 32.81 14.48
C ALA A 242 13.11 33.63 15.54
N GLU A 243 12.78 33.46 16.83
CA GLU A 243 13.47 34.19 17.91
C GLU A 243 14.93 33.77 18.07
N LEU A 244 15.25 32.53 17.69
CA LEU A 244 16.60 31.98 17.74
C LEU A 244 17.52 32.58 16.68
N ASP A 245 16.97 33.23 15.65
CA ASP A 245 17.77 33.92 14.63
C ASP A 245 18.65 35.03 15.24
N ARG A 246 18.23 35.60 16.38
CA ARG A 246 19.02 36.59 17.14
C ARG A 246 20.20 35.98 17.90
N LEU A 247 20.15 34.68 18.14
CA LEU A 247 21.19 33.90 18.84
C LEU A 247 22.13 33.19 17.86
N TYR A 248 21.95 33.43 16.57
CA TYR A 248 22.78 32.84 15.52
C TYR A 248 24.23 33.30 15.64
N VAL A 249 25.13 32.34 15.69
CA VAL A 249 26.58 32.56 15.55
C VAL A 249 27.03 31.77 14.32
N PRO A 250 27.59 32.41 13.28
CA PRO A 250 28.10 31.71 12.12
C PRO A 250 29.03 30.56 12.54
N LEU A 251 28.74 29.36 12.05
CA LEU A 251 29.63 28.22 12.28
C LEU A 251 30.82 28.35 11.33
N GLU A 252 31.99 28.62 11.90
CA GLU A 252 33.24 28.43 11.18
C GLU A 252 33.62 26.95 11.28
N ALA A 253 33.52 26.23 10.17
CA ALA A 253 33.97 24.85 10.07
C ALA A 253 35.31 24.81 9.34
N ASN A 254 36.38 24.42 10.06
CA ASN A 254 37.61 23.99 9.39
C ASN A 254 37.43 22.55 8.94
N VAL A 255 37.00 22.35 7.70
CA VAL A 255 36.87 21.01 7.10
C VAL A 255 38.27 20.46 6.84
N ARG A 256 38.80 19.67 7.79
CA ARG A 256 40.01 18.87 7.55
C ARG A 256 39.62 17.62 6.78
N ILE A 257 39.69 17.68 5.45
CA ILE A 257 39.68 16.49 4.62
C ILE A 257 40.97 15.73 4.91
N ILE A 258 40.90 14.70 5.76
CA ILE A 258 42.02 13.80 5.99
C ILE A 258 42.16 12.94 4.75
N ASN A 259 42.89 13.45 3.75
CA ASN A 259 43.39 12.62 2.67
C ASN A 259 44.32 11.58 3.28
N THR A 260 43.84 10.35 3.38
CA THR A 260 44.58 9.18 3.90
C THR A 260 45.81 8.80 3.06
N GLY A 261 46.15 9.59 2.03
CA GLY A 261 47.30 9.37 1.15
C GLY A 261 48.65 9.95 1.63
N SER A 262 48.73 10.77 2.68
CA SER A 262 50.01 11.32 3.12
C SER A 262 50.23 11.23 4.62
N GLY A 263 50.82 10.12 5.04
CA GLY A 263 51.43 9.96 6.36
C GLY A 263 52.59 10.93 6.55
N ARG A 264 52.32 12.16 6.99
CA ARG A 264 53.30 13.00 7.67
C ARG A 264 52.58 13.88 8.69
N ARG A 265 52.54 13.41 9.93
CA ARG A 265 52.17 14.22 11.10
C ARG A 265 53.13 15.42 11.18
N ARG A 266 52.68 16.61 10.83
CA ARG A 266 53.20 17.85 11.41
C ARG A 266 52.25 18.25 12.53
N HIS A 267 52.73 18.15 13.76
CA HIS A 267 52.17 18.94 14.86
C HIS A 267 52.49 20.40 14.54
N GLN A 268 51.46 21.14 14.11
CA GLN A 268 51.44 22.59 14.21
C GLN A 268 50.55 22.89 15.42
N THR A 269 51.19 23.28 16.52
CA THR A 269 50.57 23.97 17.63
C THR A 269 50.33 25.41 17.17
N ASP A 270 49.11 25.71 16.74
CA ASP A 270 48.67 27.09 16.56
C ASP A 270 47.70 27.43 17.69
N ASP A 271 48.21 28.21 18.64
CA ASP A 271 47.50 28.86 19.75
C ASP A 271 46.62 30.05 19.28
N SER A 272 46.03 29.96 18.08
CA SER A 272 45.11 30.99 17.56
C SER A 272 43.67 30.51 17.53
N TYR A 273 43.24 29.85 18.61
CA TYR A 273 41.82 29.70 18.91
C TYR A 273 41.33 31.04 19.48
N LEU A 274 40.44 31.72 18.74
CA LEU A 274 39.74 32.98 19.08
C LEU A 274 40.45 34.29 18.67
N SER A 275 40.47 34.60 17.37
CA SER A 275 40.47 35.99 16.93
C SER A 275 39.27 36.25 16.00
N SER A 276 38.26 36.95 16.54
CA SER A 276 37.06 37.42 15.83
C SER A 276 37.39 38.60 14.91
N GLY A 277 38.08 38.33 13.80
CA GLY A 277 38.63 39.36 12.93
C GLY A 277 38.54 39.01 11.45
N THR A 278 37.38 38.55 10.98
CA THR A 278 37.18 38.22 9.56
C THR A 278 36.06 39.07 8.97
N SER A 279 36.38 39.78 7.90
CA SER A 279 35.44 40.67 7.20
C SER A 279 34.26 39.90 6.60
N ALA A 280 33.08 40.53 6.56
CA ALA A 280 31.83 39.95 6.05
C ALA A 280 31.95 39.25 4.67
N SER A 281 32.83 39.72 3.78
CA SER A 281 33.07 39.08 2.48
C SER A 281 33.77 37.71 2.53
N ALA A 282 34.55 37.43 3.58
CA ALA A 282 35.17 36.12 3.79
C ALA A 282 34.16 35.12 4.34
N MET A 283 33.16 35.59 5.10
CA MET A 283 32.09 34.76 5.65
C MET A 283 31.15 34.20 4.59
N ASP A 284 30.87 34.94 3.52
CA ASP A 284 30.01 34.45 2.43
C ASP A 284 30.64 33.27 1.65
N ASN A 285 31.96 33.29 1.44
CA ASN A 285 32.66 32.17 0.78
C ASN A 285 32.66 30.89 1.65
N TRP A 286 32.83 31.03 2.97
CA TRP A 286 32.84 29.89 3.90
C TRP A 286 31.45 29.28 4.11
N ARG A 287 30.40 30.09 3.96
CA ARG A 287 29.02 29.63 3.94
C ARG A 287 28.79 28.63 2.81
N GLY A 288 29.33 28.91 1.62
CA GLY A 288 29.29 28.02 0.46
C GLY A 288 30.00 26.69 0.71
N GLU A 289 31.25 26.72 1.21
CA GLU A 289 32.04 25.50 1.45
C GLU A 289 31.45 24.59 2.54
N PHE A 290 30.89 25.16 3.61
CA PHE A 290 30.22 24.38 4.66
C PHE A 290 28.89 23.81 4.19
N GLN A 291 28.09 24.58 3.45
CA GLN A 291 26.86 24.10 2.82
C GLN A 291 27.14 22.97 1.84
N GLU A 292 28.16 23.12 1.01
CA GLU A 292 28.61 22.11 0.05
C GLU A 292 29.11 20.85 0.77
N ALA A 293 29.89 20.99 1.85
CA ALA A 293 30.35 19.86 2.66
C ALA A 293 29.19 19.12 3.35
N ILE A 294 28.18 19.83 3.87
CA ILE A 294 27.01 19.18 4.47
C ILE A 294 26.17 18.47 3.39
N ARG A 295 25.92 19.14 2.26
CA ARG A 295 25.18 18.54 1.13
C ARG A 295 25.90 17.29 0.58
N ASN A 296 27.22 17.29 0.53
CA ASN A 296 27.99 16.21 -0.11
C ASN A 296 28.52 15.12 0.84
N VAL A 297 28.64 15.37 2.16
CA VAL A 297 29.30 14.43 3.10
C VAL A 297 28.36 13.91 4.18
N TYR A 298 27.37 14.69 4.60
CA TYR A 298 26.46 14.33 5.69
C TYR A 298 25.00 14.66 5.30
N PRO A 299 24.35 13.80 4.50
CA PRO A 299 22.97 13.98 4.06
C PRO A 299 21.95 14.01 5.22
N SER A 300 22.35 13.57 6.42
CA SER A 300 21.56 13.70 7.65
C SER A 300 22.43 14.00 8.86
N PHE A 301 21.90 14.80 9.78
CA PHE A 301 22.54 15.13 11.06
C PHE A 301 21.49 15.20 12.18
N LEU A 302 21.78 14.52 13.30
CA LEU A 302 20.96 14.61 14.50
C LEU A 302 21.38 15.85 15.29
N VAL A 303 20.46 16.80 15.46
CA VAL A 303 20.69 18.01 16.25
C VAL A 303 19.88 17.91 17.54
N GLY A 304 20.54 18.06 18.68
CA GLY A 304 19.84 18.21 19.96
C GLY A 304 19.01 19.50 20.00
N GLU A 305 18.25 19.68 21.09
CA GLU A 305 17.47 20.91 21.27
C GLU A 305 18.36 22.17 21.13
N PRO A 306 17.82 23.25 20.55
CA PRO A 306 18.56 24.47 20.38
C PRO A 306 18.89 25.07 21.75
N GLY A 307 20.18 25.23 22.04
CA GLY A 307 20.67 25.77 23.31
C GLY A 307 21.99 26.51 23.13
N SER A 308 23.10 25.76 23.10
CA SER A 308 24.42 26.33 22.77
C SER A 308 24.52 26.57 21.26
N GLY A 309 25.06 27.73 20.85
CA GLY A 309 24.94 28.29 19.49
C GLY A 309 25.17 27.36 18.28
N LYS A 310 25.83 26.21 18.43
CA LYS A 310 26.00 25.20 17.36
C LYS A 310 24.67 24.60 16.90
N SER A 311 23.81 24.17 17.83
CA SER A 311 22.50 23.57 17.49
C SER A 311 21.60 24.60 16.79
N THR A 312 21.64 25.84 17.27
CA THR A 312 20.93 26.99 16.67
C THR A 312 21.39 27.27 15.25
N SER A 313 22.70 27.20 15.00
CA SER A 313 23.26 27.43 13.66
C SER A 313 22.99 26.31 12.68
N LEU A 314 22.96 25.05 13.13
CA LEU A 314 22.55 23.90 12.31
C LEU A 314 21.05 23.96 11.97
N LEU A 315 20.21 24.36 12.93
CA LEU A 315 18.78 24.58 12.71
C LEU A 315 18.52 25.68 11.67
N LYS A 316 19.25 26.81 11.76
CA LYS A 316 19.17 27.87 10.76
C LYS A 316 19.62 27.37 9.38
N LEU A 317 20.70 26.58 9.32
CA LEU A 317 21.18 26.01 8.07
C LEU A 317 20.15 25.08 7.42
N ALA A 318 19.49 24.22 8.21
CA ALA A 318 18.41 23.37 7.73
C ALA A 318 17.24 24.19 7.17
N ARG A 319 16.87 25.29 7.83
CA ARG A 319 15.84 26.23 7.33
C ARG A 319 16.25 26.89 6.01
N ASP A 320 17.49 27.36 5.92
CA ASP A 320 18.03 28.02 4.73
C ASP A 320 18.09 27.04 3.54
N ASN A 321 18.54 25.80 3.76
CA ASN A 321 18.55 24.74 2.74
C ASN A 321 17.15 24.40 2.23
N ASN A 322 16.15 24.37 3.11
CA ASN A 322 14.76 24.14 2.73
C ASN A 322 14.10 25.34 2.02
N SER A 323 14.80 26.48 1.91
CA SER A 323 14.27 27.69 1.25
C SER A 323 14.67 27.82 -0.21
N GLU A 324 15.71 27.11 -0.64
CA GLU A 324 16.17 27.08 -2.03
C GLU A 324 15.45 25.94 -2.77
N ASP A 325 14.40 26.30 -3.51
CA ASP A 325 13.65 25.38 -4.36
C ASP A 325 14.51 24.97 -5.57
N THR A 326 15.46 24.06 -5.36
CA THR A 326 16.40 23.64 -6.41
C THR A 326 15.72 22.68 -7.38
N ASN A 327 15.28 23.22 -8.53
CA ASN A 327 15.14 22.52 -9.81
C ASN A 327 14.58 21.08 -9.78
N GLY A 328 13.44 20.86 -9.14
CA GLY A 328 12.53 19.77 -9.51
C GLY A 328 12.60 18.48 -8.69
N GLU A 329 13.57 18.31 -7.80
CA GLU A 329 13.58 17.23 -6.82
C GLU A 329 13.66 17.85 -5.41
N PRO A 330 12.57 17.78 -4.62
CA PRO A 330 12.58 18.34 -3.27
C PRO A 330 13.43 17.44 -2.38
N SER A 331 14.71 17.79 -2.18
CA SER A 331 15.50 17.29 -1.05
C SER A 331 15.29 18.24 0.12
N TRP A 332 14.77 17.69 1.23
CA TRP A 332 14.35 18.46 2.39
C TRP A 332 15.08 17.95 3.62
N THR A 333 15.61 18.88 4.39
CA THR A 333 16.25 18.59 5.67
C THR A 333 15.19 18.60 6.76
N LEU A 334 14.89 17.44 7.34
CA LEU A 334 14.00 17.31 8.50
C LEU A 334 14.71 17.77 9.78
N TYR A 335 14.02 18.59 10.59
CA TYR A 335 14.47 18.94 11.94
C TYR A 335 13.54 18.34 12.97
N VAL A 336 13.97 17.29 13.67
CA VAL A 336 13.10 16.59 14.63
C VAL A 336 13.66 16.72 16.04
N PRO A 337 12.93 17.29 17.00
CA PRO A 337 13.43 17.50 18.36
C PRO A 337 13.66 16.16 19.07
N LEU A 338 14.89 15.95 19.54
CA LEU A 338 15.28 14.70 20.21
C LEU A 338 14.65 14.50 21.60
N SER A 339 14.01 15.53 22.17
CA SER A 339 13.27 15.39 23.44
C SER A 339 12.11 14.41 23.34
N GLY A 340 11.58 14.20 22.13
CA GLY A 340 10.57 13.19 21.86
C GLY A 340 11.12 11.77 21.65
N PHE A 341 12.43 11.56 21.64
CA PHE A 341 13.03 10.27 21.29
C PHE A 341 12.70 9.20 22.34
N THR A 342 12.12 8.08 21.88
CA THR A 342 11.73 6.94 22.72
C THR A 342 12.51 5.68 22.34
N ALA A 343 12.29 4.59 23.07
CA ALA A 343 12.85 3.27 22.74
C ALA A 343 12.38 2.75 21.36
N SER A 344 11.32 3.33 20.78
CA SER A 344 10.81 2.98 19.46
C SER A 344 11.68 3.49 18.30
N GLY A 345 12.64 4.39 18.58
CA GLY A 345 13.62 4.85 17.62
C GLY A 345 13.19 6.04 16.76
N LEU A 346 14.07 6.41 15.83
CA LEU A 346 13.99 7.65 15.04
C LEU A 346 12.80 7.66 14.05
N GLN A 347 12.43 6.49 13.53
CA GLN A 347 11.31 6.34 12.60
C GLN A 347 9.99 6.77 13.24
N GLU A 348 9.69 6.25 14.44
CA GLU A 348 8.45 6.61 15.16
C GLU A 348 8.46 8.10 15.51
N LEU A 349 9.61 8.61 15.96
CA LEU A 349 9.76 10.03 16.26
C LEU A 349 9.42 10.90 15.04
N ILE A 350 9.98 10.61 13.86
CA ILE A 350 9.71 11.39 12.65
C ILE A 350 8.23 11.33 12.25
N CYS A 351 7.62 10.14 12.25
CA CYS A 351 6.21 9.98 11.86
C CYS A 351 5.25 10.64 12.89
N ARG A 352 5.66 10.73 14.16
CA ARG A 352 4.85 11.39 15.19
C ARG A 352 4.94 12.91 15.11
N GLU A 353 6.12 13.46 14.86
CA GLU A 353 6.31 14.92 14.74
C GLU A 353 5.74 15.46 13.42
N VAL A 354 5.57 14.62 12.40
CA VAL A 354 4.94 14.99 11.13
C VAL A 354 3.85 13.98 10.78
N GLU A 355 2.73 14.08 11.50
CA GLU A 355 1.64 13.09 11.57
C GLU A 355 1.09 12.58 10.20
N PRO A 356 1.02 13.38 9.13
CA PRO A 356 0.61 12.89 7.81
C PRO A 356 1.68 12.14 7.03
N LEU A 357 2.96 12.21 7.44
CA LEU A 357 4.06 11.53 6.76
C LEU A 357 4.22 10.10 7.26
N ASN A 358 4.35 9.18 6.31
CA ASN A 358 4.71 7.81 6.56
C ASN A 358 6.20 7.61 6.34
N TRP A 359 6.79 6.61 7.00
CA TRP A 359 8.18 6.25 6.76
C TRP A 359 8.48 5.89 5.29
N ALA A 360 7.47 5.42 4.56
CA ALA A 360 7.59 5.11 3.13
C ALA A 360 7.77 6.37 2.24
N ASP A 361 7.53 7.57 2.78
CA ASP A 361 7.73 8.85 2.12
C ASP A 361 9.15 9.39 2.26
N ILE A 362 9.97 8.74 3.10
CA ILE A 362 11.28 9.22 3.48
C ILE A 362 12.32 8.30 2.85
N GLU A 363 13.02 8.81 1.85
CA GLU A 363 14.23 8.18 1.34
C GLU A 363 15.41 8.69 2.17
N LEU A 364 16.00 7.80 2.96
CA LEU A 364 17.25 8.09 3.64
C LEU A 364 18.38 7.98 2.61
N GLU A 365 18.85 9.12 2.13
CA GLU A 365 20.17 9.20 1.53
C GLU A 365 21.19 8.98 2.66
N LEU A 366 21.52 7.72 2.94
CA LEU A 366 22.71 7.38 3.72
C LEU A 366 23.68 6.80 2.71
N GLU A 367 24.52 7.65 2.10
CA GLU A 367 25.77 7.15 1.56
C GLU A 367 26.61 6.65 2.74
N SER A 368 26.40 5.38 3.10
CA SER A 368 27.44 4.66 3.80
C SER A 368 28.65 4.71 2.86
N GLY A 369 29.70 5.41 3.25
CA GLY A 369 30.94 5.48 2.47
C GLY A 369 31.50 4.08 2.26
N VAL A 370 31.06 3.40 1.21
CA VAL A 370 31.61 2.13 0.74
C VAL A 370 32.46 2.46 -0.48
N ASN A 371 33.57 3.16 -0.22
CA ASN A 371 34.78 2.86 -0.96
C ASN A 371 35.38 1.60 -0.32
N GLY A 372 34.92 0.45 -0.80
CA GLY A 372 35.37 -0.85 -0.34
C GLY A 372 34.89 -1.93 -1.29
N HIS A 373 35.69 -2.20 -2.32
CA HIS A 373 35.54 -3.29 -3.29
C HIS A 373 34.98 -4.58 -2.71
N LEU A 374 34.08 -5.22 -3.47
CA LEU A 374 34.06 -6.67 -3.66
C LEU A 374 33.28 -6.98 -4.96
N PHE A 375 33.94 -7.71 -5.86
CA PHE A 375 33.37 -8.36 -7.03
C PHE A 375 32.46 -9.53 -6.63
#